data_AF-A0A377LUY9-F1
#
_entry.id   AF-A0A377LUY9-F1
#
_cell.length_a   1.000
_cell.length_b   1.000
_cell.length_c   1.000
_cell.angle_alpha   90.00
_cell.angle_beta   90.00
_cell.angle_gamma   90.00
#
_symmetry.space_group_name_H-M   'P 1'
#
loop_
_entity.id
_entity.type
_entity.pdbx_description
1 polymer ?
#
loop_
_entity_poly.entity_id
_entity_poly.type
_entity_poly.pdbx_seq_one_letter_code
_entity_poly.pdbx_strand_id
1 'polypeptide(L)'
;MLDGTWTEARKMFRKSPYLDALPIISVDLSRVSAYRLREAHADGQYCTAEVAIALLDLAGDTEAAAALGSHFSRFRERYLAGKTVHKGSVTATGTENV
;
A
#
# COMPACT_ATOMS: atom_id res chain seq x y z
N MET A 1 -2.89 11.41 -8.23
CA MET A 1 -2.13 10.30 -7.63
C MET A 1 -1.74 9.34 -8.74
N LEU A 2 -0.48 8.91 -8.82
CA LEU A 2 -0.04 7.88 -9.77
C LEU A 2 -0.11 6.53 -9.07
N ASP A 3 -0.89 5.60 -9.61
CA ASP A 3 -1.08 4.27 -9.04
C ASP A 3 -0.25 3.23 -9.81
N GLY A 4 0.44 2.37 -9.08
CA GLY A 4 1.37 1.39 -9.63
C GLY A 4 2.45 1.03 -8.61
N THR A 5 3.34 0.11 -8.98
CA THR A 5 4.53 -0.16 -8.15
C THR A 5 5.39 1.11 -8.03
N TRP A 6 6.20 1.22 -6.98
CA TRP A 6 7.11 2.36 -6.79
C TRP A 6 7.97 2.66 -8.01
N THR A 7 8.47 1.62 -8.67
CA THR A 7 9.29 1.75 -9.89
C THR A 7 8.47 2.29 -11.06
N GLU A 8 7.22 1.84 -11.21
CA GLU A 8 6.30 2.31 -12.26
C GLU A 8 5.88 3.76 -12.03
N ALA A 9 5.45 4.11 -10.82
CA ALA A 9 5.06 5.48 -10.49
C ALA A 9 6.22 6.46 -10.70
N ARG A 10 7.45 6.11 -10.27
CA ARG A 10 8.65 6.93 -10.52
C ARG A 10 8.96 7.06 -12.01
N LYS A 11 8.79 5.98 -12.78
CA LYS A 11 8.99 6.00 -14.23
C LYS A 11 7.94 6.88 -14.92
N MET A 12 6.67 6.76 -14.54
CA MET A 12 5.57 7.58 -15.06
C MET A 12 5.83 9.06 -14.78
N PHE A 13 6.19 9.41 -13.54
CA PHE A 13 6.51 10.78 -13.15
C PHE A 13 7.65 11.36 -14.00
N ARG A 14 8.80 10.67 -14.07
CA ARG A 14 9.96 11.11 -14.87
C ARG A 14 9.69 11.22 -16.36
N LYS A 15 8.80 10.38 -16.90
CA LYS A 15 8.50 10.32 -18.35
C LYS A 15 7.33 11.20 -18.78
N SER A 16 6.74 11.96 -17.86
CA SER A 16 5.56 12.78 -18.13
C SER A 16 5.87 14.26 -17.89
N PRO A 17 6.51 14.97 -18.85
CA PRO A 17 6.88 16.38 -18.68
C PRO A 17 5.70 17.31 -18.33
N TYR A 18 4.48 16.93 -18.71
CA TYR A 18 3.27 17.68 -18.34
C TYR A 18 2.98 17.68 -16.83
N LEU A 19 3.61 16.80 -16.05
CA LEU A 19 3.49 16.75 -14.59
C LEU A 19 4.47 17.70 -13.88
N ASP A 20 5.49 18.21 -14.58
CA ASP A 20 6.58 19.00 -13.95
C ASP A 20 6.09 20.31 -13.33
N ALA A 21 5.02 20.88 -13.86
CA ALA A 21 4.43 22.13 -13.39
C ALA A 21 3.36 21.92 -12.29
N LEU A 22 2.97 20.69 -11.98
CA LEU A 22 1.91 20.43 -11.02
C LEU A 22 2.45 20.49 -9.58
N PRO A 23 1.67 21.02 -8.63
CA PRO A 23 2.07 21.02 -7.23
C PRO A 23 2.20 19.58 -6.72
N ILE A 24 3.32 19.30 -6.05
CA ILE A 24 3.59 18.00 -5.43
C ILE A 24 3.27 18.13 -3.95
N ILE A 25 2.41 17.23 -3.46
CA ILE A 25 2.08 17.13 -2.05
C ILE A 25 2.92 16.00 -1.46
N SER A 26 3.77 16.33 -0.49
CA SER A 26 4.39 15.36 0.39
C SER A 26 3.47 15.13 1.58
N VAL A 27 3.12 13.88 1.83
CA VAL A 27 2.24 13.51 2.94
C VAL A 27 3.10 12.86 4.01
N ASP A 28 3.10 13.45 5.21
CA ASP A 28 3.70 12.80 6.38
C ASP A 28 2.74 11.73 6.90
N LEU A 29 3.02 10.50 6.49
CA LEU A 29 2.22 9.33 6.83
C LEU A 29 2.56 8.78 8.23
N SER A 30 3.48 9.40 8.97
CA SER A 30 3.79 9.04 10.36
C SER A 30 2.55 9.11 11.26
N ARG A 31 1.66 10.08 11.04
CA ARG A 31 0.38 10.24 11.78
C ARG A 31 -0.63 9.15 11.43
N VAL A 32 -0.65 8.70 10.17
CA VAL A 32 -1.51 7.57 9.73
C VAL A 32 -0.95 6.23 10.19
N SER A 33 0.38 6.14 10.42
CA SER A 33 1.00 4.96 11.03
C SER A 33 0.55 4.69 12.48
N ALA A 34 -0.05 5.68 13.17
CA ALA A 34 -0.66 5.48 14.49
C ALA A 34 -1.90 4.57 14.44
N TYR A 35 -2.51 4.38 13.26
CA TYR A 35 -3.45 3.29 12.97
C TYR A 35 -2.68 1.97 12.82
N ARG A 36 -1.97 1.57 13.88
CA ARG A 36 -1.22 0.31 13.95
C ARG A 36 -2.17 -0.88 13.99
N LEU A 37 -2.39 -1.50 12.83
CA LEU A 37 -2.79 -2.91 12.79
C LEU A 37 -1.91 -3.71 11.83
N ARG A 38 -0.69 -4.02 12.31
CA ARG A 38 0.35 -4.98 11.84
C ARG A 38 1.53 -4.42 11.06
N GLU A 39 2.69 -4.77 11.61
CA GLU A 39 4.05 -4.83 11.04
C GLU A 39 4.14 -4.38 9.58
N ALA A 40 4.68 -3.18 9.40
CA ALA A 40 5.16 -2.73 8.11
C ALA A 40 6.19 -3.76 7.61
N HIS A 41 5.96 -4.34 6.43
CA HIS A 41 6.97 -5.18 5.79
C HIS A 41 8.21 -4.38 5.35
N ALA A 42 8.17 -3.04 5.44
CA ALA A 42 9.29 -2.12 5.57
C ALA A 42 8.72 -0.71 5.80
N ASP A 43 9.36 0.10 6.64
CA ASP A 43 8.99 1.51 6.86
C ASP A 43 8.97 2.27 5.51
N GLY A 44 7.90 3.04 5.25
CA GLY A 44 7.80 3.94 4.11
C GLY A 44 7.08 3.42 2.85
N GLN A 45 6.55 2.19 2.84
CA GLN A 45 5.75 1.67 1.72
C GLN A 45 4.25 1.66 2.07
N TYR A 46 3.60 2.80 1.87
CA TYR A 46 2.16 2.94 2.05
C TYR A 46 1.41 2.55 0.79
N CYS A 47 0.29 1.85 0.94
CA CYS A 47 -0.58 1.53 -0.18
C CYS A 47 -1.42 2.75 -0.58
N THR A 48 -2.02 2.68 -1.78
CA THR A 48 -2.88 3.71 -2.34
C THR A 48 -4.01 4.14 -1.39
N ALA A 49 -4.58 3.19 -0.64
CA ALA A 49 -5.63 3.48 0.33
C ALA A 49 -5.14 4.30 1.54
N GLU A 50 -3.97 3.97 2.09
CA GLU A 50 -3.38 4.70 3.22
C GLU A 50 -3.03 6.15 2.84
N VAL A 51 -2.49 6.34 1.63
CA VAL A 51 -2.21 7.68 1.10
C VAL A 51 -3.51 8.46 0.88
N ALA A 52 -4.56 7.83 0.36
CA ALA A 52 -5.86 8.48 0.17
C ALA A 52 -6.49 8.92 1.49
N ILE A 53 -6.45 8.08 2.53
CA ILE A 53 -6.95 8.43 3.88
C ILE A 53 -6.22 9.67 4.41
N ALA A 54 -4.90 9.71 4.28
CA ALA A 54 -4.09 10.83 4.74
C ALA A 54 -4.38 12.14 3.97
N LEU A 55 -4.62 12.04 2.67
CA LEU A 55 -4.99 13.19 1.84
C LEU A 55 -6.38 13.74 2.19
N LEU A 56 -7.34 12.87 2.50
CA LEU A 56 -8.67 13.27 2.96
C LEU A 56 -8.59 14.01 4.31
N ASP A 57 -7.81 13.49 5.25
CA ASP A 57 -7.58 14.13 6.55
C ASP A 57 -6.88 15.50 6.39
N LEU A 58 -5.85 15.57 5.53
CA LEU A 58 -5.17 16.83 5.20
C LEU A 58 -6.10 17.86 4.55
N ALA A 59 -7.08 17.40 3.77
CA ALA A 59 -8.10 18.25 3.16
C ALA A 59 -9.22 18.66 4.13
N GLY A 60 -9.21 18.14 5.37
CA GLY A 60 -10.25 18.38 6.39
C GLY A 60 -11.49 17.50 6.25
N ASP A 61 -11.51 16.57 5.29
CA ASP A 61 -12.59 15.60 5.09
C ASP A 61 -12.40 14.38 6.01
N THR A 62 -12.55 14.65 7.31
CA THR A 62 -12.32 13.65 8.37
C THR A 62 -13.34 12.51 8.34
N GLU A 63 -14.57 12.77 7.86
CA GLU A 63 -15.61 11.76 7.73
C GLU A 63 -15.26 10.74 6.65
N ALA A 64 -14.88 11.21 5.45
CA ALA A 64 -14.45 10.33 4.37
C ALA A 64 -13.16 9.57 4.74
N ALA A 65 -12.22 10.24 5.40
CA ALA A 65 -10.99 9.61 5.89
C ALA A 65 -11.30 8.46 6.86
N ALA A 66 -12.20 8.67 7.83
CA ALA A 66 -12.62 7.65 8.79
C ALA A 66 -13.36 6.49 8.14
N ALA A 67 -14.30 6.78 7.23
CA ALA A 67 -15.06 5.77 6.50
C ALA A 67 -14.14 4.86 5.66
N LEU A 68 -13.21 5.46 4.92
CA LEU A 68 -12.23 4.73 4.10
C LEU A 68 -11.28 3.90 4.98
N GLY A 69 -10.79 4.47 6.09
CA GLY A 69 -9.94 3.77 7.05
C GLY A 69 -10.60 2.55 7.69
N SER A 70 -11.86 2.68 8.09
CA SER A 70 -12.68 1.57 8.61
C SER A 70 -12.85 0.46 7.58
N HIS A 71 -13.22 0.84 6.35
CA HIS A 71 -13.40 -0.12 5.26
C HIS A 71 -12.11 -0.87 4.94
N PHE A 72 -11.00 -0.15 4.82
CA PHE A 72 -9.68 -0.74 4.55
C PHE A 72 -9.25 -1.72 5.66
N SER A 73 -9.44 -1.33 6.92
CA SER A 73 -9.12 -2.19 8.07
C SER A 73 -9.90 -3.50 8.04
N ARG A 74 -11.22 -3.43 7.79
CA ARG A 74 -12.10 -4.60 7.69
C ARG A 74 -11.73 -5.47 6.49
N PHE A 75 -11.45 -4.88 5.33
CA PHE A 75 -11.00 -5.61 4.15
C PHE A 75 -9.71 -6.39 4.45
N ARG A 76 -8.70 -5.72 5.01
CA ARG A 76 -7.41 -6.32 5.36
C ARG A 76 -7.55 -7.48 6.34
N GLU A 77 -8.35 -7.31 7.39
CA GLU A 77 -8.63 -8.35 8.37
C GLU A 77 -9.19 -9.61 7.70
N ARG A 78 -10.22 -9.44 6.86
CA ARG A 78 -10.88 -10.55 6.16
C ARG A 78 -9.99 -11.19 5.11
N TYR A 79 -9.23 -10.40 4.37
CA TYR A 79 -8.25 -10.88 3.41
C TYR A 79 -7.19 -11.76 4.09
N LEU A 80 -6.63 -11.31 5.21
CA LEU A 80 -5.62 -12.06 5.96
C LEU A 80 -6.20 -13.32 6.62
N ALA A 81 -7.46 -13.28 7.07
CA ALA A 81 -8.14 -14.46 7.58
C ALA A 81 -8.41 -15.51 6.49
N GLY A 82 -8.67 -15.08 5.25
CA GLY A 82 -8.87 -15.96 4.09
C GLY A 82 -7.59 -16.43 3.41
N LYS A 83 -6.43 -15.83 3.71
CA LYS A 83 -5.15 -16.19 3.11
C LYS A 83 -4.66 -17.52 3.69
N THR A 84 -4.84 -18.61 2.95
CA THR A 84 -4.33 -19.93 3.33
C THR A 84 -2.80 -19.91 3.31
N VAL A 85 -2.16 -20.22 4.45
CA VAL A 85 -0.72 -20.46 4.51
C VAL A 85 -0.49 -21.88 4.01
N HIS A 86 -0.40 -22.06 2.68
CA HIS A 86 0.17 -23.30 2.15
C HIS A 86 1.63 -23.34 2.59
N LYS A 87 1.92 -24.06 3.67
CA LYS A 87 3.27 -24.35 4.13
C LYS A 87 3.92 -25.17 3.02
N GLY A 88 4.74 -24.53 2.19
CA GLY A 88 5.45 -25.21 1.12
C GLY A 88 6.30 -26.34 1.70
N SER A 89 5.89 -27.58 1.45
CA SER A 89 6.72 -28.76 1.65
C SER A 89 6.18 -29.89 0.80
N VAL A 90 6.66 -29.98 -0.44
CA VAL A 90 7.08 -31.25 -1.02
C VAL A 90 8.31 -30.96 -1.87
N THR A 91 9.49 -31.08 -1.27
CA THR A 91 10.74 -31.28 -2.01
C THR A 91 10.61 -32.62 -2.72
N ALA A 92 10.41 -32.62 -4.03
CA ALA A 92 10.60 -33.83 -4.82
C ALA A 92 12.10 -34.00 -5.05
N THR A 93 12.73 -34.89 -4.26
CA THR A 93 14.09 -35.38 -4.51
C THR A 93 14.03 -36.30 -5.73
N GLY A 94 14.21 -35.75 -6.93
CA GLY A 94 14.35 -36.51 -8.17
C GLY A 94 15.82 -36.58 -8.56
N THR A 95 16.47 -37.69 -8.26
CA THR A 95 17.81 -38.03 -8.75
C THR A 95 17.74 -38.26 -10.26
N GLU A 96 18.28 -37.36 -11.08
CA GLU A 96 18.51 -37.63 -12.50
C GLU A 96 19.90 -38.25 -12.67
N ASN A 97 19.93 -39.52 -13.05
CA ASN A 97 21.07 -40.25 -13.60
C ASN A 97 20.49 -41.27 -14.59
N VAL A 98 20.69 -41.05 -15.90
CA VAL A 98 21.19 -41.98 -16.94
C VAL A 98 21.63 -41.12 -18.13
#